data_AF-A0A518IJK9-F1
#
_entry.id   AF-A0A518IJK9-F1
#
_cell.length_a   1.000
_cell.length_b   1.000
_cell.length_c   1.000
_cell.angle_alpha   90.00
_cell.angle_beta   90.00
_cell.angle_gamma   90.00
#
_symmetry.space_group_name_H-M   'P 1'
#
loop_
_entity.id
_entity.type
_entity.pdbx_description
1 polymer ?
#
loop_
_entity_poly.entity_id
_entity_poly.type
_entity_poly.pdbx_seq_one_letter_code
_entity_poly.pdbx_strand_id
1 'polypeptide(L)'
;MPIKTTESDISVIIPAKGNSTRIPKKNLQEWRGKPLLLWSIEYALSEGFIPYVTTEDAEIKAYAQRCGARVIDEPEHMTDLKYQLLAEWLSDKLQTDLIFLPCTSPLRRPGQVHEAVEKLKSHDSVFVAARLPSEFVCNQRGKIINRAMAVDGMPPYSQELVDDPHYLRTGSLMGVKYPVVQGNTDLLHGDVSLIEAPWNDTVDIDYPEDLERPNVVVVGNASNLKDRKIGWLIDDHDVVVRTNHYLTEGFEASVGSKTTHWSIVCIQAVVDHFENAGPRDCSSLVEVWPRHCGDDSLYATVCSHLQNAKTVFQIGGCRALEKFERFREDRRRTTCMTTGVHTIANAIDRWGGPIHIAGFGSAEKFVNGYYYDESRTFSSYHDYELERQMLNEWESDGYIKRIDQ
;
A
#
# COMPACT_ATOMS: atom_id res chain seq x y z
N MET A 1 32.36 19.39 -16.25
CA MET A 1 32.48 19.08 -14.80
C MET A 1 31.09 18.70 -14.33
N PRO A 2 30.89 17.59 -13.60
CA PRO A 2 29.58 17.29 -13.04
C PRO A 2 29.26 18.37 -12.00
N ILE A 3 28.18 19.11 -12.24
CA ILE A 3 27.66 20.11 -11.31
C ILE A 3 27.18 19.31 -10.10
N LYS A 4 27.80 19.56 -8.93
CA LYS A 4 27.31 19.00 -7.67
C LYS A 4 25.99 19.68 -7.35
N THR A 5 24.89 18.96 -7.51
CA THR A 5 23.57 19.38 -7.05
C THR A 5 23.51 19.38 -5.54
N THR A 6 23.23 20.53 -4.97
CA THR A 6 22.86 20.70 -3.55
C THR A 6 21.34 20.59 -3.42
N GLU A 7 20.80 20.31 -2.23
CA GLU A 7 19.34 20.27 -2.02
C GLU A 7 18.64 21.59 -2.40
N SER A 8 19.38 22.70 -2.45
CA SER A 8 18.92 24.01 -2.96
C SER A 8 18.70 24.10 -4.47
N ASP A 9 19.07 23.07 -5.25
CA ASP A 9 19.00 23.05 -6.72
C ASP A 9 17.84 22.20 -7.26
N ILE A 10 16.88 21.82 -6.40
CA ILE A 10 15.79 20.90 -6.74
C ILE A 10 14.42 21.52 -6.40
N SER A 11 13.50 21.44 -7.35
CA SER A 11 12.10 21.79 -7.16
C SER A 11 11.20 20.56 -7.21
N VAL A 12 10.42 20.36 -6.15
CA VAL A 12 9.37 19.34 -6.10
C VAL A 12 8.09 19.89 -6.72
N ILE A 13 7.58 19.20 -7.73
CA ILE A 13 6.44 19.59 -8.56
C ILE A 13 5.31 18.59 -8.38
N ILE A 14 4.10 19.08 -8.13
CA ILE A 14 2.86 18.30 -8.03
C ILE A 14 1.90 18.78 -9.12
N PRO A 15 1.83 18.10 -10.28
CA PRO A 15 0.88 18.46 -11.31
C PRO A 15 -0.54 18.07 -10.90
N ALA A 16 -1.46 19.02 -10.90
CA ALA A 16 -2.82 18.86 -10.38
C ALA A 16 -3.85 19.55 -11.29
N LYS A 17 -4.09 18.98 -12.46
CA LYS A 17 -5.08 19.46 -13.44
C LYS A 17 -6.50 19.41 -12.85
N GLY A 18 -7.32 20.43 -13.12
CA GLY A 18 -8.73 20.47 -12.71
C GLY A 18 -9.62 19.61 -13.59
N ASN A 19 -9.37 19.64 -14.89
CA ASN A 19 -10.13 18.90 -15.88
C ASN A 19 -9.61 17.48 -16.06
N SER A 20 -10.10 16.54 -15.25
CA SER A 20 -9.85 15.11 -15.46
C SER A 20 -11.03 14.47 -16.20
N THR A 21 -10.71 13.73 -17.27
CA THR A 21 -11.69 13.12 -18.19
C THR A 21 -12.41 11.90 -17.60
N ARG A 22 -11.73 11.12 -16.76
CA ARG A 22 -12.26 9.88 -16.16
C ARG A 22 -12.94 10.11 -14.80
N ILE A 23 -12.35 10.97 -13.97
CA ILE A 23 -12.82 11.27 -12.62
C ILE A 23 -12.95 12.79 -12.49
N PRO A 24 -14.17 13.37 -12.46
CA PRO A 24 -14.34 14.81 -12.32
C PRO A 24 -13.63 15.36 -11.08
N LYS A 25 -12.84 16.44 -11.25
CA LYS A 25 -12.02 17.04 -10.19
C LYS A 25 -11.17 16.02 -9.41
N LYS A 26 -10.61 15.01 -10.08
CA LYS A 26 -9.85 13.89 -9.49
C LYS A 26 -8.95 14.30 -8.33
N ASN A 27 -8.12 15.33 -8.51
CA ASN A 27 -7.14 15.73 -7.50
C ASN A 27 -7.77 16.26 -6.19
N LEU A 28 -9.03 16.68 -6.22
CA LEU A 28 -9.81 17.07 -5.04
C LEU A 28 -10.71 15.95 -4.50
N GLN A 29 -10.85 14.83 -5.22
CA GLN A 29 -11.59 13.68 -4.73
C GLN A 29 -10.87 13.07 -3.54
N GLU A 30 -11.64 12.66 -2.54
CA GLU A 30 -11.13 12.03 -1.34
C GLU A 30 -10.75 10.57 -1.60
N TRP A 31 -9.56 10.20 -1.14
CA TRP A 31 -9.07 8.83 -1.11
C TRP A 31 -8.43 8.59 0.25
N ARG A 32 -8.89 7.56 0.97
CA ARG A 32 -8.48 7.27 2.36
C ARG A 32 -8.62 8.48 3.32
N GLY A 33 -9.73 9.22 3.19
CA GLY A 33 -10.08 10.34 4.07
C GLY A 33 -9.34 11.66 3.81
N LYS A 34 -8.56 11.74 2.72
CA LYS A 34 -7.85 12.95 2.30
C LYS A 34 -7.99 13.16 0.79
N PRO A 35 -8.12 14.40 0.29
CA PRO A 35 -8.03 14.65 -1.15
C PRO A 35 -6.73 14.12 -1.75
N LEU A 36 -6.79 13.55 -2.97
CA LEU A 36 -5.60 12.99 -3.64
C LEU A 36 -4.41 13.97 -3.68
N LEU A 37 -4.68 15.24 -3.94
CA LEU A 37 -3.69 16.32 -3.91
C LEU A 37 -2.98 16.45 -2.56
N LEU A 38 -3.71 16.27 -1.45
CA LEU A 38 -3.19 16.44 -0.11
C LEU A 38 -2.09 15.42 0.19
N TRP A 39 -2.22 14.18 -0.28
CA TRP A 39 -1.22 13.12 -0.08
C TRP A 39 0.16 13.51 -0.59
N SER A 40 0.26 14.05 -1.81
CA SER A 40 1.53 14.50 -2.37
C SER A 40 2.08 15.75 -1.68
N ILE A 41 1.21 16.67 -1.25
CA ILE A 41 1.63 17.89 -0.53
C ILE A 41 2.21 17.52 0.84
N GLU A 42 1.47 16.74 1.64
CA GLU A 42 1.91 16.31 2.96
C GLU A 42 3.19 15.49 2.89
N TYR A 43 3.30 14.58 1.92
CA TYR A 43 4.52 13.82 1.70
C TYR A 43 5.72 14.75 1.47
N ALA A 44 5.65 15.67 0.50
CA ALA A 44 6.74 16.59 0.21
C ALA A 44 7.13 17.43 1.44
N LEU A 45 6.15 17.96 2.16
CA LEU A 45 6.38 18.75 3.37
C LEU A 45 7.02 17.92 4.49
N SER A 46 6.59 16.67 4.67
CA SER A 46 7.16 15.77 5.68
C SER A 46 8.61 15.39 5.39
N GLU A 47 9.00 15.41 4.11
CA GLU A 47 10.38 15.20 3.63
C GLU A 47 11.19 16.51 3.59
N GLY A 48 10.64 17.62 4.11
CA GLY A 48 11.34 18.91 4.19
C GLY A 48 11.33 19.75 2.92
N PHE A 49 10.54 19.38 1.91
CA PHE A 49 10.36 20.17 0.68
C PHE A 49 9.10 21.00 0.73
N ILE A 50 9.17 22.25 0.25
CA ILE A 50 7.97 23.05 -0.03
C ILE A 50 7.60 22.82 -1.49
N PRO A 51 6.54 22.04 -1.81
CA PRO A 51 6.24 21.68 -3.19
C PRO A 51 5.59 22.84 -3.96
N TYR A 52 5.78 22.84 -5.28
CA TYR A 52 4.99 23.63 -6.22
C TYR A 52 3.86 22.78 -6.81
N VAL A 53 2.61 23.18 -6.57
CA VAL A 53 1.45 22.63 -7.27
C VAL A 53 1.25 23.40 -8.57
N THR A 54 1.20 22.70 -9.70
CA THR A 54 0.89 23.29 -11.02
C THR A 54 -0.56 22.98 -11.38
N THR A 55 -1.32 24.01 -11.71
CA THR A 55 -2.74 23.86 -12.04
C THR A 55 -3.29 25.12 -12.70
N GLU A 56 -4.28 24.93 -13.57
CA GLU A 56 -5.14 25.98 -14.12
C GLU A 56 -6.34 26.29 -13.19
N ASP A 57 -6.73 25.34 -12.34
CA ASP A 57 -8.00 25.35 -11.60
C ASP A 57 -7.94 26.17 -10.30
N ALA A 58 -8.83 27.15 -10.17
CA ALA A 58 -8.84 28.07 -9.03
C ALA A 58 -9.11 27.41 -7.68
N GLU A 59 -9.90 26.33 -7.64
CA GLU A 59 -10.21 25.60 -6.40
C GLU A 59 -8.99 24.79 -5.93
N ILE A 60 -8.31 24.12 -6.86
CA ILE A 60 -7.04 23.43 -6.60
C ILE A 60 -5.98 24.41 -6.10
N LYS A 61 -5.86 25.60 -6.72
CA LYS A 61 -4.93 26.67 -6.27
C LYS A 61 -5.18 27.05 -4.81
N ALA A 62 -6.43 27.37 -4.49
CA ALA A 62 -6.82 27.78 -3.14
C ALA A 62 -6.59 26.65 -2.12
N TYR A 63 -6.90 25.41 -2.49
CA TYR A 63 -6.67 24.25 -1.64
C TYR A 63 -5.17 24.03 -1.37
N ALA A 64 -4.35 23.99 -2.42
CA ALA A 64 -2.90 23.80 -2.32
C ALA A 64 -2.23 24.85 -1.42
N GLN A 65 -2.59 26.12 -1.57
CA GLN A 65 -2.05 27.22 -0.75
C GLN A 65 -2.39 27.04 0.73
N ARG A 66 -3.63 26.65 1.05
CA ARG A 66 -4.04 26.38 2.45
C ARG A 66 -3.27 25.21 3.06
N CYS A 67 -2.86 24.24 2.24
CA CYS A 67 -2.08 23.09 2.69
C CYS A 67 -0.57 23.36 2.76
N GLY A 68 -0.10 24.59 2.51
CA GLY A 68 1.31 24.97 2.63
C GLY A 68 2.15 24.77 1.37
N ALA A 69 1.53 24.42 0.24
CA ALA A 69 2.22 24.35 -1.04
C ALA A 69 2.31 25.73 -1.72
N ARG A 70 3.36 25.92 -2.52
CA ARG A 70 3.43 27.03 -3.49
C ARG A 70 2.60 26.64 -4.72
N VAL A 71 2.12 27.64 -5.45
CA VAL A 71 1.30 27.42 -6.65
C VAL A 71 1.96 28.09 -7.84
N ILE A 72 2.03 27.35 -8.95
CA ILE A 72 2.40 27.86 -10.27
C ILE A 72 1.15 27.78 -11.15
N ASP A 73 0.72 28.93 -11.66
CA ASP A 73 -0.45 29.03 -12.53
C ASP A 73 -0.13 28.44 -13.91
N GLU A 74 -0.72 27.30 -14.23
CA GLU A 74 -0.52 26.58 -15.48
C GLU A 74 -1.42 27.19 -16.57
N PRO A 75 -0.85 27.67 -17.69
CA PRO A 75 -1.66 28.16 -18.81
C PRO A 75 -2.58 27.06 -19.34
N GLU A 76 -3.81 27.42 -19.69
CA GLU A 76 -4.85 26.45 -20.13
C GLU A 76 -4.42 25.57 -21.32
N HIS A 77 -3.54 26.06 -22.19
CA HIS A 77 -3.00 25.28 -23.33
C HIS A 77 -1.96 24.20 -22.93
N MET A 78 -1.46 24.25 -21.69
CA MET A 78 -0.53 23.26 -21.13
C MET A 78 -1.25 22.09 -20.45
N THR A 79 -2.52 22.30 -20.08
CA THR A 79 -3.33 21.37 -19.27
C THR A 79 -3.49 19.98 -19.89
N ASP A 80 -3.32 19.78 -21.20
CA ASP A 80 -3.39 18.43 -21.82
C ASP A 80 -2.04 17.88 -22.27
N LEU A 81 -0.96 18.60 -21.99
CA LEU A 81 0.36 18.20 -22.43
C LEU A 81 0.96 17.10 -21.55
N LYS A 82 1.85 16.31 -22.16
CA LYS A 82 2.67 15.30 -21.48
C LYS A 82 3.56 15.98 -20.45
N TYR A 83 3.92 15.26 -19.38
CA TYR A 83 4.83 15.74 -18.32
C TYR A 83 6.12 16.38 -18.88
N GLN A 84 6.62 15.94 -20.04
CA GLN A 84 7.77 16.53 -20.71
C GLN A 84 7.60 18.02 -21.01
N LEU A 85 6.48 18.43 -21.61
CA LEU A 85 6.25 19.82 -22.00
C LEU A 85 6.01 20.70 -20.75
N LEU A 86 5.36 20.14 -19.73
CA LEU A 86 5.26 20.79 -18.43
C LEU A 86 6.65 21.00 -17.81
N ALA A 87 7.51 19.99 -17.88
CA ALA A 87 8.87 20.10 -17.37
C ALA A 87 9.69 21.14 -18.13
N GLU A 88 9.63 21.19 -19.46
CA GLU A 88 10.33 22.20 -20.27
C GLU A 88 9.88 23.62 -19.88
N TRP A 89 8.57 23.80 -19.69
CA TRP A 89 8.03 25.10 -19.30
C TRP A 89 8.40 25.49 -17.85
N LEU A 90 8.44 24.53 -16.93
CA LEU A 90 8.84 24.76 -15.54
C LEU A 90 10.34 24.96 -15.40
N SER A 91 11.14 24.24 -16.18
CA SER A 91 12.59 24.29 -16.14
C SER A 91 13.06 25.71 -16.49
N ASP A 92 12.49 26.34 -17.51
CA ASP A 92 12.77 27.74 -17.88
C ASP A 92 12.43 28.74 -16.76
N LYS A 93 11.43 28.44 -15.93
CA LYS A 93 10.98 29.33 -14.83
C LYS A 93 11.79 29.15 -13.55
N LEU A 94 12.08 27.91 -13.18
CA LEU A 94 12.65 27.56 -11.89
C LEU A 94 14.17 27.43 -11.97
N GLN A 95 14.71 27.03 -13.13
CA GLN A 95 16.14 26.82 -13.36
C GLN A 95 16.77 25.85 -12.36
N THR A 96 16.00 24.85 -11.94
CA THR A 96 16.38 23.79 -11.00
C THR A 96 16.05 22.42 -11.59
N ASP A 97 16.71 21.39 -11.09
CA ASP A 97 16.27 20.01 -11.34
C ASP A 97 14.85 19.81 -10.81
N LEU A 98 14.09 18.95 -11.47
CA LEU A 98 12.66 18.78 -11.19
C LEU A 98 12.39 17.38 -10.69
N ILE A 99 11.63 17.27 -9.61
CA ILE A 99 11.05 16.00 -9.14
C ILE A 99 9.53 16.11 -9.17
N PHE A 100 8.88 15.27 -9.96
CA PHE A 100 7.44 15.18 -10.08
C PHE A 100 6.86 14.16 -9.10
N LEU A 101 5.81 14.58 -8.40
CA LEU A 101 5.02 13.75 -7.48
C LEU A 101 3.53 13.77 -7.89
N PRO A 102 3.13 12.96 -8.88
CA PRO A 102 1.73 12.90 -9.35
C PRO A 102 0.74 12.60 -8.21
N CYS A 103 -0.41 13.27 -8.20
CA CYS A 103 -1.45 13.06 -7.17
C CYS A 103 -2.08 11.65 -7.25
N THR A 104 -1.98 10.97 -8.39
CA THR A 104 -2.58 9.66 -8.62
C THR A 104 -1.83 8.52 -7.96
N SER A 105 -0.59 8.74 -7.55
CA SER A 105 0.20 7.81 -6.75
C SER A 105 0.38 8.34 -5.32
N PRO A 106 -0.66 8.30 -4.48
CA PRO A 106 -0.66 8.91 -3.14
C PRO A 106 0.26 8.21 -2.15
N LEU A 107 0.63 6.94 -2.39
CA LEU A 107 1.49 6.17 -1.50
C LEU A 107 2.95 6.28 -1.94
N ARG A 108 3.76 6.91 -1.08
CA ARG A 108 5.21 6.97 -1.21
C ARG A 108 5.87 6.55 0.09
N ARG A 109 7.01 5.85 0.00
CA ARG A 109 7.83 5.47 1.14
C ARG A 109 8.56 6.71 1.67
N PRO A 110 8.67 6.89 3.01
CA PRO A 110 9.52 7.94 3.57
C PRO A 110 10.95 7.87 3.02
N GLY A 111 11.55 9.02 2.70
CA GLY A 111 12.91 9.10 2.14
C GLY A 111 13.02 8.87 0.63
N GLN A 112 11.96 8.42 -0.07
CA GLN A 112 12.03 8.07 -1.49
C GLN A 112 12.38 9.28 -2.39
N VAL A 113 12.00 10.49 -1.98
CA VAL A 113 12.38 11.72 -2.69
C VAL A 113 13.87 12.02 -2.53
N HIS A 114 14.44 11.80 -1.34
CA HIS A 114 15.88 11.98 -1.11
C HIS A 114 16.72 10.97 -1.88
N GLU A 115 16.23 9.73 -2.06
CA GLU A 115 16.87 8.76 -2.95
C GLU A 115 16.91 9.25 -4.40
N ALA A 116 15.82 9.86 -4.88
CA ALA A 116 15.78 10.46 -6.21
C ALA A 116 16.77 11.62 -6.34
N VAL A 117 16.83 12.50 -5.34
CA VAL A 117 17.84 13.57 -5.25
C VAL A 117 19.26 13.01 -5.33
N GLU A 118 19.57 11.96 -4.57
CA GLU A 118 20.90 11.35 -4.59
C GLU A 118 21.23 10.74 -5.95
N LYS A 119 20.29 10.02 -6.57
CA LYS A 119 20.46 9.45 -7.92
C LYS A 119 20.74 10.53 -8.97
N LEU A 120 20.07 11.68 -8.88
CA LEU A 120 20.29 12.81 -9.79
C LEU A 120 21.69 13.43 -9.63
N LYS A 121 22.47 13.15 -8.59
CA LYS A 121 23.87 13.62 -8.54
C LYS A 121 24.75 12.96 -9.60
N SER A 122 24.45 11.71 -9.96
CA SER A 122 25.24 10.92 -10.91
C SER A 122 24.52 10.56 -12.20
N HIS A 123 23.18 10.65 -12.23
CA HIS A 123 22.36 10.29 -13.39
C HIS A 123 21.59 11.52 -13.90
N ASP A 124 21.08 11.45 -15.12
CA ASP A 124 20.35 12.54 -15.80
C ASP A 124 18.86 12.52 -15.47
N SER A 125 18.30 11.34 -15.27
CA SER A 125 16.91 11.15 -14.85
C SER A 125 16.75 9.94 -13.94
N VAL A 126 15.68 9.94 -13.16
CA VAL A 126 15.36 8.87 -12.20
C VAL A 126 13.85 8.64 -12.14
N PHE A 127 13.42 7.41 -11.93
CA PHE A 127 12.00 7.10 -11.71
C PHE A 127 11.82 5.94 -10.74
N VAL A 128 10.62 5.83 -10.18
CA VAL A 128 10.25 4.69 -9.33
C VAL A 128 9.64 3.57 -10.18
N ALA A 129 10.19 2.37 -10.03
CA ALA A 129 9.81 1.18 -10.77
C ALA A 129 9.58 0.00 -9.81
N ALA A 130 8.60 -0.84 -10.10
CA ALA A 130 8.37 -2.07 -9.35
C ALA A 130 8.82 -3.29 -10.17
N ARG A 131 9.47 -4.24 -9.50
CA ARG A 131 9.86 -5.49 -10.14
C ARG A 131 8.61 -6.26 -10.58
N LEU A 132 8.61 -6.73 -11.82
CA LEU A 132 7.49 -7.52 -12.33
C LEU A 132 7.45 -8.89 -11.64
N PRO A 133 6.30 -9.32 -11.09
CA PRO A 133 6.19 -10.61 -10.40
C PRO A 133 6.16 -11.82 -11.35
N SER A 134 5.98 -11.61 -12.65
CA SER A 134 5.85 -12.67 -13.65
C SER A 134 6.64 -12.40 -14.92
N GLU A 135 7.14 -13.48 -15.50
CA GLU A 135 7.91 -13.57 -16.74
C GLU A 135 7.08 -13.20 -17.99
N PHE A 136 5.75 -13.24 -17.89
CA PHE A 136 4.83 -13.08 -19.02
C PHE A 136 3.90 -11.89 -18.85
N VAL A 137 4.10 -10.86 -19.68
CA VAL A 137 3.10 -9.81 -19.87
C VAL A 137 2.34 -10.14 -21.14
N CYS A 138 1.04 -10.39 -21.06
CA CYS A 138 0.17 -10.63 -22.21
C CYS A 138 -0.90 -9.55 -22.34
N ASN A 139 -1.34 -9.29 -23.56
CA ASN A 139 -2.53 -8.48 -23.79
C ASN A 139 -3.80 -9.32 -23.58
N GLN A 140 -4.97 -8.67 -23.58
CA GLN A 140 -6.27 -9.33 -23.42
C GLN A 140 -6.57 -10.43 -24.46
N ARG A 141 -5.86 -10.47 -25.59
CA ARG A 141 -5.99 -11.51 -26.62
C ARG A 141 -5.05 -12.70 -26.37
N GLY A 142 -4.39 -12.75 -25.21
CA GLY A 142 -3.41 -13.78 -24.85
C GLY A 142 -2.06 -13.66 -25.57
N LYS A 143 -1.82 -12.58 -26.34
CA LYS A 143 -0.53 -12.37 -27.00
C LYS A 143 0.48 -11.86 -25.99
N ILE A 144 1.57 -12.59 -25.79
CA ILE A 144 2.73 -12.14 -24.99
C ILE A 144 3.34 -10.91 -25.67
N ILE A 145 3.40 -9.79 -24.96
CA ILE A 145 3.84 -8.48 -25.46
C ILE A 145 5.27 -8.12 -25.05
N ASN A 146 5.80 -8.71 -23.98
CA ASN A 146 7.23 -8.60 -23.64
C ASN A 146 8.12 -9.59 -24.43
N ARG A 147 7.60 -10.17 -25.53
CA ARG A 147 8.32 -11.13 -26.40
C ARG A 147 9.56 -10.55 -27.09
N ALA A 148 9.69 -9.23 -27.19
CA ALA A 148 10.90 -8.58 -27.72
C ALA A 148 12.13 -8.76 -26.82
N MET A 149 11.95 -9.23 -25.59
CA MET A 149 13.03 -9.56 -24.64
C MET A 149 13.38 -11.05 -24.64
N ALA A 150 12.80 -11.81 -25.56
CA ALA A 150 13.05 -13.25 -25.72
C ALA A 150 14.34 -13.48 -26.52
N VAL A 151 15.30 -14.22 -25.96
CA VAL A 151 16.41 -14.80 -26.74
C VAL A 151 15.83 -15.97 -27.55
N ASP A 152 16.06 -15.97 -28.87
CA ASP A 152 15.53 -16.99 -29.80
C ASP A 152 14.01 -17.22 -29.74
N GLY A 153 13.23 -16.19 -29.37
CA GLY A 153 11.77 -16.25 -29.34
C GLY A 153 11.19 -17.03 -28.15
N MET A 154 12.03 -17.47 -27.21
CA MET A 154 11.61 -17.98 -25.91
C MET A 154 11.88 -16.95 -24.81
N PRO A 155 10.92 -16.71 -23.90
CA PRO A 155 11.13 -15.80 -22.77
C PRO A 155 12.23 -16.35 -21.85
N PRO A 156 13.02 -15.49 -21.21
CA PRO A 156 14.02 -15.92 -20.25
C PRO A 156 13.36 -16.63 -19.05
N TYR A 157 13.99 -17.69 -18.57
CA TYR A 157 13.53 -18.40 -17.36
C TYR A 157 13.73 -17.50 -16.12
N SER A 158 12.94 -17.69 -15.06
CA SER A 158 13.08 -16.96 -13.78
C SER A 158 14.50 -16.94 -13.21
N GLN A 159 15.30 -17.97 -13.48
CA GLN A 159 16.70 -18.06 -13.06
C GLN A 159 17.60 -17.07 -13.83
N GLU A 160 17.28 -16.76 -15.08
CA GLU A 160 18.00 -15.78 -15.92
C GLU A 160 17.60 -14.34 -15.55
N LEU A 161 16.41 -14.13 -14.98
CA LEU A 161 15.92 -12.84 -14.47
C LEU A 161 16.42 -12.47 -13.06
N VAL A 162 17.29 -13.30 -12.47
CA VAL A 162 18.01 -12.97 -11.23
C VAL A 162 19.06 -11.90 -11.50
N ASP A 163 19.77 -12.02 -12.63
CA ASP A 163 20.86 -11.12 -13.01
C ASP A 163 20.39 -9.90 -13.83
N ASP A 164 19.24 -9.99 -14.51
CA ASP A 164 18.63 -8.89 -15.28
C ASP A 164 17.10 -8.80 -15.06
N PRO A 165 16.64 -8.30 -13.90
CA PRO A 165 15.22 -8.22 -13.58
C PRO A 165 14.47 -7.18 -14.41
N HIS A 166 13.22 -7.49 -14.77
CA HIS A 166 12.33 -6.54 -15.44
C HIS A 166 11.54 -5.68 -14.44
N TYR A 167 11.32 -4.43 -14.82
CA TYR A 167 10.59 -3.46 -14.00
C TYR A 167 9.43 -2.80 -14.75
N LEU A 168 8.35 -2.54 -14.03
CA LEU A 168 7.25 -1.70 -14.46
C LEU A 168 7.38 -0.32 -13.82
N ARG A 169 7.30 0.75 -14.63
CA ARG A 169 7.22 2.12 -14.12
C ARG A 169 5.92 2.31 -13.34
N THR A 170 6.02 2.85 -12.13
CA THR A 170 4.88 3.01 -11.21
C THR A 170 4.13 4.33 -11.39
N GLY A 171 4.77 5.33 -12.00
CA GLY A 171 4.23 6.70 -12.04
C GLY A 171 4.41 7.49 -10.74
N SER A 172 4.87 6.85 -9.66
CA SER A 172 4.89 7.44 -8.31
C SER A 172 5.81 8.66 -8.17
N LEU A 173 7.01 8.59 -8.74
CA LEU A 173 7.97 9.68 -8.72
C LEU A 173 8.82 9.64 -9.99
N MET A 174 9.13 10.82 -10.52
CA MET A 174 10.05 10.98 -11.63
C MET A 174 10.91 12.23 -11.42
N GLY A 175 12.23 12.09 -11.50
CA GLY A 175 13.19 13.18 -11.39
C GLY A 175 13.96 13.36 -12.69
N VAL A 176 14.32 14.60 -13.01
CA VAL A 176 15.07 14.94 -14.22
C VAL A 176 15.95 16.16 -13.95
N LYS A 177 17.16 16.18 -14.51
CA LYS A 177 18.01 17.37 -14.45
C LYS A 177 17.52 18.46 -15.39
N TYR A 178 17.57 19.72 -14.95
CA TYR A 178 17.18 20.88 -15.75
C TYR A 178 17.79 20.88 -17.18
N PRO A 179 19.11 20.64 -17.39
CA PRO A 179 19.70 20.64 -18.72
C PRO A 179 19.20 19.52 -19.63
N VAL A 180 18.68 18.43 -19.05
CA VAL A 180 18.22 17.24 -19.78
C VAL A 180 16.80 17.43 -20.28
N VAL A 181 16.01 18.28 -19.63
CA VAL A 181 14.63 18.53 -20.04
C VAL A 181 14.55 19.20 -21.42
N GLN A 182 15.48 20.09 -21.76
CA GLN A 182 15.38 20.90 -22.97
C GLN A 182 15.61 20.08 -24.26
N GLY A 183 14.60 20.06 -25.14
CA GLY A 183 14.70 19.54 -26.50
C GLY A 183 14.54 18.03 -26.64
N ASN A 184 14.12 17.35 -25.57
CA ASN A 184 13.87 15.91 -25.56
C ASN A 184 12.38 15.58 -25.64
N THR A 185 12.05 14.38 -26.12
CA THR A 185 10.66 13.94 -26.29
C THR A 185 10.10 13.15 -25.10
N ASP A 186 10.96 12.81 -24.14
CA ASP A 186 10.63 12.08 -22.91
C ASP A 186 11.51 12.59 -21.75
N LEU A 187 10.97 12.49 -20.54
CA LEU A 187 11.63 12.87 -19.29
C LEU A 187 12.66 11.86 -18.81
N LEU A 188 12.51 10.60 -19.24
CA LEU A 188 13.48 9.54 -18.98
C LEU A 188 14.49 9.52 -20.11
N HIS A 189 15.45 10.45 -20.05
CA HIS A 189 16.47 10.65 -21.06
C HIS A 189 17.87 10.71 -20.45
N GLY A 190 18.89 10.50 -21.28
CA GLY A 190 20.30 10.49 -20.87
C GLY A 190 20.66 9.22 -20.11
N ASP A 191 21.49 9.37 -19.09
CA ASP A 191 21.76 8.30 -18.11
C ASP A 191 20.59 8.16 -17.14
N VAL A 192 19.83 7.07 -17.24
CA VAL A 192 18.58 6.86 -16.49
C VAL A 192 18.82 5.89 -15.33
N SER A 193 18.45 6.30 -14.11
CA SER A 193 18.42 5.41 -12.94
C SER A 193 16.99 5.02 -12.56
N LEU A 194 16.86 3.92 -11.83
CA LEU A 194 15.60 3.54 -11.18
C LEU A 194 15.76 3.48 -9.66
N ILE A 195 14.64 3.69 -8.98
CA ILE A 195 14.44 3.38 -7.56
C ILE A 195 13.43 2.24 -7.52
N GLU A 196 13.85 1.10 -6.99
CA GLU A 196 12.98 -0.05 -6.86
C GLU A 196 11.95 0.18 -5.74
N ALA A 197 10.68 -0.06 -6.05
CA ALA A 197 9.58 -0.09 -5.10
C ALA A 197 8.95 -1.49 -5.08
N PRO A 198 8.42 -1.93 -3.93
CA PRO A 198 7.57 -3.11 -3.86
C PRO A 198 6.41 -3.02 -4.85
N TRP A 199 5.99 -4.16 -5.41
CA TRP A 199 4.81 -4.21 -6.29
C TRP A 199 3.54 -3.63 -5.65
N ASN A 200 3.40 -3.76 -4.32
CA ASN A 200 2.25 -3.25 -3.59
C ASN A 200 2.24 -1.72 -3.43
N ASP A 201 3.36 -1.04 -3.71
CA ASP A 201 3.49 0.43 -3.65
C ASP A 201 3.09 1.10 -4.98
N THR A 202 2.59 0.34 -5.96
CA THR A 202 2.25 0.79 -7.32
C THR A 202 0.84 1.35 -7.49
N VAL A 203 0.20 1.77 -6.40
CA VAL A 203 -1.16 2.33 -6.44
C VAL A 203 -1.21 3.55 -7.36
N ASP A 204 -2.08 3.49 -8.38
CA ASP A 204 -2.36 4.58 -9.31
C ASP A 204 -3.87 4.77 -9.45
N ILE A 205 -4.37 5.93 -9.03
CA ILE A 205 -5.81 6.25 -8.96
C ILE A 205 -6.25 6.90 -10.26
N ASP A 206 -6.97 6.15 -11.08
CA ASP A 206 -7.14 6.49 -12.49
C ASP A 206 -8.58 6.31 -13.01
N TYR A 207 -9.35 5.44 -12.36
CA TYR A 207 -10.75 5.17 -12.62
C TYR A 207 -11.60 5.35 -11.34
N PRO A 208 -12.91 5.63 -11.45
CA PRO A 208 -13.78 5.81 -10.28
C PRO A 208 -13.72 4.65 -9.28
N GLU A 209 -13.54 3.42 -9.75
CA GLU A 209 -13.41 2.22 -8.93
C GLU A 209 -12.16 2.25 -8.04
N ASP A 210 -11.11 2.98 -8.44
CA ASP A 210 -9.90 3.18 -7.62
C ASP A 210 -10.17 4.14 -6.43
N LEU A 211 -11.21 4.97 -6.53
CA LEU A 211 -11.71 5.81 -5.43
C LEU A 211 -12.67 5.07 -4.50
N GLU A 212 -13.32 4.01 -5.00
CA GLU A 212 -14.24 3.22 -4.18
C GLU A 212 -13.48 2.56 -3.04
N ARG A 213 -13.88 2.91 -1.83
CA ARG A 213 -13.30 2.36 -0.61
C ARG A 213 -14.33 1.45 0.01
N PRO A 214 -14.09 0.11 0.05
CA PRO A 214 -14.96 -0.75 0.82
C PRO A 214 -14.92 -0.33 2.28
N ASN A 215 -16.05 -0.35 2.98
CA ASN A 215 -15.98 -0.32 4.44
C ASN A 215 -15.43 -1.69 4.91
N VAL A 216 -14.30 -1.63 5.63
CA VAL A 216 -13.54 -2.83 6.02
C VAL A 216 -13.64 -3.01 7.52
N VAL A 217 -13.89 -4.25 7.96
CA VAL A 217 -13.70 -4.66 9.35
C VAL A 217 -12.77 -5.87 9.44
N VAL A 218 -11.79 -5.79 10.33
CA VAL A 218 -10.99 -6.95 10.75
C VAL A 218 -11.52 -7.45 12.09
N VAL A 219 -11.84 -8.74 12.15
CA VAL A 219 -12.40 -9.39 13.33
C VAL A 219 -11.38 -10.38 13.90
N GLY A 220 -10.88 -10.03 15.09
CA GLY A 220 -10.05 -10.85 15.96
C GLY A 220 -10.86 -11.88 16.72
N ASN A 221 -10.20 -12.55 17.67
CA ASN A 221 -10.81 -13.64 18.42
C ASN A 221 -10.94 -13.36 19.93
N ALA A 222 -10.57 -12.18 20.41
CA ALA A 222 -10.54 -11.91 21.85
C ALA A 222 -11.91 -12.07 22.51
N SER A 223 -11.89 -12.58 23.74
CA SER A 223 -13.08 -12.88 24.54
C SER A 223 -13.94 -11.67 24.86
N ASN A 224 -13.44 -10.45 24.67
CA ASN A 224 -14.24 -9.23 24.82
C ASN A 224 -15.35 -9.08 23.79
N LEU A 225 -15.36 -9.89 22.71
CA LEU A 225 -16.49 -9.99 21.78
C LEU A 225 -17.65 -10.80 22.33
N LYS A 226 -17.42 -11.63 23.35
CA LYS A 226 -18.49 -12.46 23.91
C LYS A 226 -19.62 -11.56 24.43
N ASP A 227 -20.83 -11.87 24.01
CA ASP A 227 -22.06 -11.14 24.31
C ASP A 227 -22.12 -9.69 23.78
N ARG A 228 -21.13 -9.24 23.00
CA ARG A 228 -21.14 -7.92 22.36
C ARG A 228 -22.06 -7.94 21.15
N LYS A 229 -23.29 -7.44 21.28
CA LYS A 229 -24.33 -7.46 20.22
C LYS A 229 -24.04 -6.54 19.02
N ILE A 230 -22.87 -6.68 18.40
CA ILE A 230 -22.36 -5.88 17.28
C ILE A 230 -22.27 -6.69 15.98
N GLY A 231 -22.75 -7.94 15.96
CA GLY A 231 -22.65 -8.80 14.78
C GLY A 231 -23.33 -8.22 13.53
N TRP A 232 -24.45 -7.50 13.71
CA TRP A 232 -25.12 -6.77 12.63
C TRP A 232 -24.26 -5.63 12.07
N LEU A 233 -23.48 -4.96 12.92
CA LEU A 233 -22.59 -3.88 12.52
C LEU A 233 -21.39 -4.46 11.77
N ILE A 234 -20.86 -5.61 12.19
CA ILE A 234 -19.82 -6.33 11.45
C ILE A 234 -20.34 -6.72 10.07
N ASP A 235 -21.53 -7.30 9.99
CA ASP A 235 -22.12 -7.76 8.73
C ASP A 235 -22.52 -6.61 7.78
N ASP A 236 -22.61 -5.36 8.25
CA ASP A 236 -22.84 -4.17 7.40
C ASP A 236 -21.61 -3.79 6.55
N HIS A 237 -20.46 -4.42 6.80
CA HIS A 237 -19.25 -4.17 6.03
C HIS A 237 -19.24 -4.93 4.69
N ASP A 238 -18.72 -4.27 3.67
CA ASP A 238 -18.39 -4.77 2.33
C ASP A 238 -17.31 -5.85 2.46
N VAL A 239 -16.32 -5.58 3.30
CA VAL A 239 -15.19 -6.47 3.55
C VAL A 239 -15.12 -6.83 5.04
N VAL A 240 -15.41 -8.09 5.34
CA VAL A 240 -15.21 -8.70 6.65
C VAL A 240 -14.04 -9.67 6.58
N VAL A 241 -12.93 -9.32 7.24
CA VAL A 241 -11.72 -10.14 7.37
C VAL A 241 -11.72 -10.83 8.73
N ARG A 242 -11.65 -12.17 8.77
CA ARG A 242 -11.49 -12.92 10.02
C ARG A 242 -10.10 -13.50 10.17
N THR A 243 -9.64 -13.61 11.42
CA THR A 243 -8.26 -14.03 11.73
C THR A 243 -8.21 -15.45 12.30
N ASN A 244 -7.22 -16.23 11.87
CA ASN A 244 -6.95 -17.62 12.28
C ASN A 244 -8.24 -18.47 12.34
N HIS A 245 -8.34 -19.40 13.29
CA HIS A 245 -9.58 -20.10 13.54
C HIS A 245 -10.62 -19.15 14.17
N TYR A 246 -11.75 -18.99 13.49
CA TYR A 246 -12.91 -18.21 13.92
C TYR A 246 -14.17 -19.09 13.88
N LEU A 247 -15.17 -18.78 14.72
CA LEU A 247 -16.44 -19.49 14.78
C LEU A 247 -17.59 -18.49 14.76
N THR A 248 -18.39 -18.47 13.68
CA THR A 248 -19.57 -17.60 13.58
C THR A 248 -20.84 -18.30 14.04
N GLU A 249 -20.94 -19.61 13.82
CA GLU A 249 -22.14 -20.40 14.17
C GLU A 249 -22.37 -20.38 15.68
N GLY A 250 -23.56 -19.93 16.09
CA GLY A 250 -23.94 -19.76 17.50
C GLY A 250 -23.40 -18.48 18.16
N PHE A 251 -22.62 -17.67 17.44
CA PHE A 251 -22.06 -16.40 17.90
C PHE A 251 -22.44 -15.22 16.99
N GLU A 252 -23.36 -15.38 16.05
CA GLU A 252 -23.68 -14.41 15.00
C GLU A 252 -24.13 -13.07 15.57
N ALA A 253 -24.89 -13.07 16.66
CA ALA A 253 -25.28 -11.83 17.35
C ALA A 253 -24.06 -11.03 17.82
N SER A 254 -22.98 -11.73 18.16
CA SER A 254 -21.77 -11.12 18.69
C SER A 254 -20.75 -10.73 17.63
N VAL A 255 -20.49 -11.66 16.69
CA VAL A 255 -19.38 -11.54 15.75
C VAL A 255 -19.82 -11.45 14.30
N GLY A 256 -21.11 -11.48 14.01
CA GLY A 256 -21.65 -11.50 12.65
C GLY A 256 -21.55 -12.87 11.99
N SER A 257 -22.22 -13.04 10.85
CA SER A 257 -22.24 -14.25 10.04
C SER A 257 -21.43 -14.10 8.75
N LYS A 258 -21.27 -12.87 8.25
CA LYS A 258 -20.55 -12.57 7.01
C LYS A 258 -19.06 -12.81 7.21
N THR A 259 -18.45 -13.44 6.22
CA THR A 259 -16.99 -13.51 6.06
C THR A 259 -16.68 -13.40 4.58
N THR A 260 -15.83 -12.45 4.23
CA THR A 260 -15.40 -12.24 2.82
C THR A 260 -13.94 -12.63 2.65
N HIS A 261 -13.12 -12.39 3.66
CA HIS A 261 -11.69 -12.64 3.64
C HIS A 261 -11.30 -13.43 4.88
N TRP A 262 -10.34 -14.33 4.72
CA TRP A 262 -9.82 -15.11 5.83
C TRP A 262 -8.31 -15.01 5.92
N SER A 263 -7.79 -14.48 7.02
CA SER A 263 -6.35 -14.40 7.28
C SER A 263 -5.92 -15.46 8.28
N ILE A 264 -4.92 -16.26 7.91
CA ILE A 264 -4.57 -17.50 8.60
C ILE A 264 -3.05 -17.57 8.75
N VAL A 265 -2.57 -18.08 9.89
CA VAL A 265 -1.14 -18.37 10.08
C VAL A 265 -0.77 -19.78 9.61
N CYS A 266 0.40 -19.94 9.00
CA CYS A 266 0.90 -21.25 8.58
C CYS A 266 1.70 -21.94 9.69
N ILE A 267 1.03 -22.58 10.65
CA ILE A 267 1.66 -23.36 11.73
C ILE A 267 1.07 -24.77 11.84
N GLN A 268 1.80 -25.68 12.47
CA GLN A 268 1.34 -27.07 12.69
C GLN A 268 -0.04 -27.15 13.34
N ALA A 269 -0.31 -26.35 14.38
CA ALA A 269 -1.62 -26.33 15.03
C ALA A 269 -2.80 -25.95 14.09
N VAL A 270 -2.52 -25.18 13.03
CA VAL A 270 -3.51 -24.85 12.00
C VAL A 270 -3.65 -25.99 10.99
N VAL A 271 -2.56 -26.65 10.63
CA VAL A 271 -2.60 -27.88 9.82
C VAL A 271 -3.43 -28.96 10.52
N ASP A 272 -3.13 -29.23 11.79
CA ASP A 272 -3.86 -30.20 12.62
C ASP A 272 -5.36 -29.86 12.70
N HIS A 273 -5.70 -28.57 12.68
CA HIS A 273 -7.08 -28.12 12.65
C HIS A 273 -7.79 -28.49 11.34
N PHE A 274 -7.19 -28.26 10.17
CA PHE A 274 -7.77 -28.68 8.89
C PHE A 274 -7.96 -30.20 8.79
N GLU A 275 -7.06 -30.96 9.39
CA GLU A 275 -7.12 -32.42 9.38
C GLU A 275 -8.26 -32.94 10.26
N ASN A 276 -8.50 -32.32 11.44
CA ASN A 276 -9.37 -32.89 12.47
C ASN A 276 -10.71 -32.17 12.68
N ALA A 277 -10.86 -30.88 12.34
CA ALA A 277 -12.05 -30.11 12.73
C ALA A 277 -12.39 -28.87 11.87
N GLY A 278 -11.63 -28.54 10.83
CA GLY A 278 -11.76 -27.25 10.13
C GLY A 278 -12.66 -27.24 8.89
N PRO A 279 -13.35 -26.11 8.59
CA PRO A 279 -14.00 -25.92 7.30
C PRO A 279 -12.92 -25.81 6.20
N ARG A 280 -13.02 -26.68 5.19
CA ARG A 280 -12.06 -26.75 4.07
C ARG A 280 -12.50 -25.95 2.85
N ASP A 281 -13.81 -25.73 2.72
CA ASP A 281 -14.40 -25.07 1.57
C ASP A 281 -14.36 -23.54 1.71
N CYS A 282 -13.62 -22.90 0.80
CA CYS A 282 -13.45 -21.46 0.72
C CYS A 282 -14.31 -20.85 -0.40
N SER A 283 -15.27 -21.58 -0.97
CA SER A 283 -16.10 -21.13 -2.10
C SER A 283 -16.86 -19.82 -1.84
N SER A 284 -17.24 -19.56 -0.59
CA SER A 284 -17.92 -18.35 -0.15
C SER A 284 -16.97 -17.15 0.04
N LEU A 285 -15.66 -17.39 0.15
CA LEU A 285 -14.66 -16.36 0.37
C LEU A 285 -14.27 -15.67 -0.94
N VAL A 286 -13.90 -14.40 -0.83
CA VAL A 286 -13.31 -13.60 -1.90
C VAL A 286 -11.81 -13.86 -1.95
N GLU A 287 -11.12 -13.73 -0.81
CA GLU A 287 -9.68 -14.03 -0.71
C GLU A 287 -9.33 -14.77 0.59
N VAL A 288 -8.24 -15.55 0.54
CA VAL A 288 -7.60 -16.17 1.71
C VAL A 288 -6.17 -15.67 1.83
N TRP A 289 -5.76 -15.30 3.05
CA TRP A 289 -4.51 -14.62 3.36
C TRP A 289 -3.60 -15.44 4.29
N PRO A 290 -2.89 -16.44 3.76
CA PRO A 290 -1.92 -17.19 4.53
C PRO A 290 -0.69 -16.32 4.89
N ARG A 291 -0.35 -16.28 6.18
CA ARG A 291 0.87 -15.66 6.70
C ARG A 291 1.98 -16.69 6.76
N HIS A 292 3.04 -16.44 6.01
CA HIS A 292 4.25 -17.24 6.05
C HIS A 292 5.08 -16.92 7.30
N CYS A 293 5.59 -17.95 7.98
CA CYS A 293 6.36 -17.83 9.21
C CYS A 293 7.81 -18.34 9.08
N GLY A 294 8.33 -18.43 7.87
CA GLY A 294 9.67 -18.93 7.57
C GLY A 294 9.75 -20.43 7.25
N ASP A 295 8.61 -21.13 7.16
CA ASP A 295 8.54 -22.56 6.84
C ASP A 295 7.72 -22.79 5.55
N ASP A 296 8.42 -23.04 4.45
CA ASP A 296 7.83 -23.28 3.14
C ASP A 296 6.98 -24.56 3.10
N SER A 297 7.34 -25.57 3.90
CA SER A 297 6.61 -26.84 3.98
C SER A 297 5.25 -26.62 4.63
N LEU A 298 5.21 -25.94 5.77
CA LEU A 298 3.95 -25.62 6.45
C LEU A 298 3.08 -24.68 5.61
N TYR A 299 3.68 -23.71 4.93
CA TYR A 299 2.96 -22.84 3.99
C TYR A 299 2.31 -23.64 2.86
N ALA A 300 3.08 -24.51 2.19
CA ALA A 300 2.57 -25.36 1.11
C ALA A 300 1.45 -26.29 1.59
N THR A 301 1.61 -26.89 2.78
CA THR A 301 0.59 -27.75 3.39
C THR A 301 -0.69 -26.98 3.71
N VAL A 302 -0.61 -25.77 4.26
CA VAL A 302 -1.81 -24.96 4.50
C VAL A 302 -2.52 -24.63 3.19
N CYS A 303 -1.77 -24.19 2.17
CA CYS A 303 -2.33 -23.87 0.86
C CYS A 303 -3.02 -25.07 0.20
N SER A 304 -2.52 -26.30 0.39
CA SER A 304 -3.16 -27.50 -0.17
C SER A 304 -4.51 -27.86 0.46
N HIS A 305 -4.82 -27.33 1.64
CA HIS A 305 -6.09 -27.54 2.33
C HIS A 305 -7.18 -26.52 1.96
N LEU A 306 -6.84 -25.43 1.26
CA LEU A 306 -7.78 -24.36 0.87
C LEU A 306 -8.57 -24.75 -0.39
N GLN A 307 -9.67 -25.49 -0.21
CA GLN A 307 -10.49 -25.94 -1.34
C GLN A 307 -11.35 -24.81 -1.90
N ASN A 308 -11.48 -24.72 -3.23
CA ASN A 308 -12.31 -23.73 -3.93
C ASN A 308 -12.01 -22.26 -3.60
N ALA A 309 -10.83 -21.95 -3.08
CA ALA A 309 -10.42 -20.58 -2.84
C ALA A 309 -10.31 -19.84 -4.18
N LYS A 310 -11.07 -18.74 -4.33
CA LYS A 310 -11.03 -17.92 -5.56
C LYS A 310 -9.70 -17.20 -5.73
N THR A 311 -9.12 -16.74 -4.64
CA THR A 311 -7.86 -16.01 -4.62
C THR A 311 -7.12 -16.28 -3.32
N VAL A 312 -5.81 -16.54 -3.40
CA VAL A 312 -4.93 -16.73 -2.25
C VAL A 312 -3.81 -15.69 -2.33
N PHE A 313 -3.67 -14.87 -1.29
CA PHE A 313 -2.71 -13.78 -1.23
C PHE A 313 -1.84 -13.90 0.02
N GLN A 314 -0.56 -14.19 -0.15
CA GLN A 314 0.36 -14.31 0.97
C GLN A 314 0.59 -12.95 1.62
N ILE A 315 0.36 -12.84 2.93
CA ILE A 315 0.67 -11.62 3.67
C ILE A 315 2.12 -11.66 4.19
N GLY A 316 2.90 -10.62 3.85
CA GLY A 316 4.29 -10.44 4.28
C GLY A 316 4.77 -9.01 4.04
N GLY A 317 5.62 -8.50 4.95
CA GLY A 317 6.24 -7.17 4.86
C GLY A 317 5.23 -6.02 4.72
N CYS A 318 4.50 -5.70 5.80
CA CYS A 318 3.53 -4.61 5.79
C CYS A 318 4.22 -3.28 6.12
N ARG A 319 3.97 -2.23 5.31
CA ARG A 319 4.50 -0.88 5.54
C ARG A 319 4.05 -0.32 6.88
N ALA A 320 2.78 -0.54 7.24
CA ALA A 320 2.28 -0.16 8.56
C ALA A 320 3.08 -0.79 9.72
N LEU A 321 3.78 -1.92 9.48
CA LEU A 321 4.65 -2.58 10.45
C LEU A 321 6.14 -2.19 10.32
N GLU A 322 6.61 -1.60 9.23
CA GLU A 322 8.04 -1.31 9.00
C GLU A 322 8.70 -0.50 10.14
N LYS A 323 7.98 0.50 10.67
CA LYS A 323 8.46 1.32 11.81
C LYS A 323 8.71 0.46 13.06
N PHE A 324 7.97 -0.65 13.21
CA PHE A 324 7.98 -1.54 14.36
C PHE A 324 8.81 -2.81 14.15
N GLU A 325 8.97 -3.26 12.91
CA GLU A 325 9.90 -4.34 12.56
C GLU A 325 11.35 -3.92 12.85
N ARG A 326 11.68 -2.62 12.73
CA ARG A 326 12.96 -2.06 13.21
C ARG A 326 13.16 -2.16 14.72
N PHE A 327 12.09 -2.08 15.53
CA PHE A 327 12.17 -2.33 16.99
C PHE A 327 12.49 -3.79 17.31
N ARG A 328 12.23 -4.72 16.39
CA ARG A 328 12.53 -6.16 16.52
C ARG A 328 14.02 -6.45 16.39
N GLU A 329 14.77 -5.65 15.62
CA GLU A 329 16.22 -5.80 15.47
C GLU A 329 16.98 -5.35 16.72
N ASP A 330 16.45 -4.36 17.45
CA ASP A 330 17.12 -3.75 18.61
C ASP A 330 16.92 -4.53 19.92
N ARG A 331 15.96 -5.48 19.94
CA ARG A 331 15.77 -6.42 21.05
C ARG A 331 16.05 -7.84 20.58
N ARG A 332 17.10 -8.47 21.12
CA ARG A 332 17.39 -9.92 21.02
C ARG A 332 16.30 -10.78 21.71
N ARG A 333 15.04 -10.68 21.30
CA ARG A 333 13.92 -11.47 21.85
C ARG A 333 13.07 -12.08 20.74
N THR A 334 12.65 -13.30 21.02
CA THR A 334 11.84 -14.24 20.22
C THR A 334 10.37 -13.80 20.05
N THR A 335 10.06 -12.51 20.18
CA THR A 335 8.68 -12.00 20.17
C THR A 335 8.29 -11.55 18.78
N CYS A 336 7.39 -12.30 18.14
CA CYS A 336 6.79 -11.94 16.86
C CYS A 336 5.39 -11.34 17.09
N MET A 337 4.94 -10.43 16.22
CA MET A 337 3.57 -9.92 16.30
C MET A 337 2.58 -11.00 15.87
N THR A 338 1.36 -10.96 16.40
CA THR A 338 0.27 -11.85 16.05
C THR A 338 -0.11 -11.72 14.58
N THR A 339 -0.71 -12.78 14.04
CA THR A 339 -1.34 -12.74 12.72
C THR A 339 -2.41 -11.65 12.68
N GLY A 340 -3.13 -11.44 13.78
CA GLY A 340 -4.12 -10.38 13.89
C GLY A 340 -3.57 -8.99 13.57
N VAL A 341 -2.45 -8.61 14.17
CA VAL A 341 -1.82 -7.31 13.86
C VAL A 341 -1.28 -7.24 12.44
N HIS A 342 -0.75 -8.34 11.90
CA HIS A 342 -0.38 -8.39 10.47
C HIS A 342 -1.58 -8.24 9.55
N THR A 343 -2.72 -8.83 9.89
CA THR A 343 -3.96 -8.70 9.14
C THR A 343 -4.45 -7.24 9.14
N ILE A 344 -4.42 -6.58 10.31
CA ILE A 344 -4.78 -5.16 10.43
C ILE A 344 -3.83 -4.30 9.60
N ALA A 345 -2.53 -4.50 9.73
CA ALA A 345 -1.52 -3.78 8.95
C ALA A 345 -1.73 -3.95 7.43
N ASN A 346 -1.94 -5.19 6.97
CA ASN A 346 -2.23 -5.48 5.58
C ASN A 346 -3.52 -4.80 5.11
N ALA A 347 -4.56 -4.77 5.95
CA ALA A 347 -5.82 -4.09 5.62
C ALA A 347 -5.65 -2.56 5.54
N ILE A 348 -4.83 -1.95 6.42
CA ILE A 348 -4.46 -0.52 6.35
C ILE A 348 -3.68 -0.24 5.07
N ASP A 349 -2.69 -1.06 4.74
CA ASP A 349 -1.87 -0.87 3.54
C ASP A 349 -2.71 -1.01 2.27
N ARG A 350 -3.62 -2.00 2.23
CA ARG A 350 -4.46 -2.32 1.06
C ARG A 350 -5.58 -1.31 0.83
N TRP A 351 -6.34 -0.94 1.87
CA TRP A 351 -7.54 -0.10 1.72
C TRP A 351 -7.47 1.25 2.42
N GLY A 352 -6.44 1.49 3.22
CA GLY A 352 -6.28 2.71 3.99
C GLY A 352 -7.19 2.82 5.19
N GLY A 353 -6.88 3.77 6.06
CA GLY A 353 -7.66 4.07 7.26
C GLY A 353 -8.72 5.16 7.10
N PRO A 354 -9.70 5.24 8.03
CA PRO A 354 -9.89 4.31 9.15
C PRO A 354 -10.55 2.99 8.72
N ILE A 355 -9.92 1.84 8.99
CA ILE A 355 -10.62 0.54 8.94
C ILE A 355 -11.25 0.26 10.31
N HIS A 356 -12.31 -0.53 10.35
CA HIS A 356 -12.88 -0.97 11.61
C HIS A 356 -12.15 -2.21 12.13
N ILE A 357 -12.00 -2.31 13.45
CA ILE A 357 -11.49 -3.52 14.10
C ILE A 357 -12.39 -3.93 15.26
N ALA A 358 -12.48 -5.23 15.52
CA ALA A 358 -13.21 -5.80 16.64
C ALA A 358 -12.49 -7.06 17.15
N GLY A 359 -12.46 -7.31 18.46
CA GLY A 359 -11.89 -8.53 19.04
C GLY A 359 -10.38 -8.57 19.15
N PHE A 360 -9.77 -7.40 19.41
CA PHE A 360 -8.34 -7.23 19.66
C PHE A 360 -8.03 -6.73 21.08
N GLY A 361 -8.94 -6.99 22.02
CA GLY A 361 -8.87 -6.46 23.39
C GLY A 361 -9.31 -5.00 23.47
N SER A 362 -9.09 -4.39 24.63
CA SER A 362 -9.48 -2.99 24.89
C SER A 362 -8.28 -2.04 24.79
N ALA A 363 -8.57 -0.74 24.65
CA ALA A 363 -7.55 0.31 24.65
C ALA A 363 -6.77 0.34 25.97
N GLU A 364 -7.38 -0.10 27.07
CA GLU A 364 -6.81 -0.05 28.42
C GLU A 364 -6.10 -1.36 28.83
N LYS A 365 -6.61 -2.51 28.37
CA LYS A 365 -6.18 -3.83 28.86
C LYS A 365 -6.20 -4.88 27.76
N PHE A 366 -5.14 -5.71 27.76
CA PHE A 366 -5.14 -6.97 27.05
C PHE A 366 -6.21 -7.91 27.61
N VAL A 367 -6.91 -8.58 26.71
CA VAL A 367 -7.96 -9.54 27.04
C VAL A 367 -7.49 -10.91 26.56
N ASN A 368 -7.36 -11.86 27.49
CA ASN A 368 -6.93 -13.21 27.17
C ASN A 368 -8.14 -14.12 26.88
N GLY A 369 -7.95 -15.04 25.95
CA GLY A 369 -8.90 -16.09 25.59
C GLY A 369 -9.83 -15.74 24.43
N TYR A 370 -10.52 -16.78 23.95
CA TYR A 370 -11.30 -16.74 22.72
C TYR A 370 -12.79 -16.51 23.05
N TYR A 371 -13.52 -15.74 22.23
CA TYR A 371 -14.96 -15.50 22.48
C TYR A 371 -15.81 -16.78 22.44
N TYR A 372 -15.34 -17.82 21.74
CA TYR A 372 -15.99 -19.12 21.64
C TYR A 372 -15.45 -20.17 22.63
N ASP A 373 -14.30 -19.93 23.27
CA ASP A 373 -13.66 -20.86 24.22
C ASP A 373 -12.71 -20.08 25.14
N GLU A 374 -13.23 -19.66 26.29
CA GLU A 374 -12.45 -18.92 27.30
C GLU A 374 -11.42 -19.80 28.03
N SER A 375 -11.51 -21.13 27.91
CA SER A 375 -10.52 -22.04 28.51
C SER A 375 -9.20 -22.04 27.72
N ARG A 376 -9.25 -21.65 26.44
CA ARG A 376 -8.07 -21.44 25.61
C ARG A 376 -7.47 -20.07 25.89
N THR A 377 -6.16 -20.01 26.02
CA THR A 377 -5.40 -18.77 26.17
C THR A 377 -4.55 -18.50 24.94
N PHE A 378 -4.27 -17.23 24.68
CA PHE A 378 -3.36 -16.87 23.60
C PHE A 378 -1.91 -17.27 23.93
N SER A 379 -1.10 -17.41 22.88
CA SER A 379 0.28 -17.88 22.94
C SER A 379 1.20 -16.88 23.66
N SER A 380 2.01 -17.36 24.61
CA SER A 380 2.95 -16.52 25.37
C SER A 380 4.14 -15.99 24.57
N TYR A 381 4.28 -16.38 23.29
CA TYR A 381 5.38 -15.94 22.43
C TYR A 381 5.18 -14.54 21.82
N HIS A 382 4.00 -13.94 21.97
CA HIS A 382 3.68 -12.60 21.46
C HIS A 382 3.81 -11.52 22.54
N ASP A 383 4.18 -10.31 22.14
CA ASP A 383 4.20 -9.12 23.02
C ASP A 383 2.88 -8.35 22.89
N TYR A 384 1.84 -8.84 23.58
CA TYR A 384 0.50 -8.27 23.52
C TYR A 384 0.39 -6.83 24.02
N GLU A 385 1.32 -6.41 24.88
CA GLU A 385 1.35 -5.05 25.39
C GLU A 385 1.89 -4.09 24.33
N LEU A 386 2.92 -4.49 23.60
CA LEU A 386 3.38 -3.77 22.41
C LEU A 386 2.27 -3.70 21.33
N GLU A 387 1.60 -4.81 21.05
CA GLU A 387 0.47 -4.84 20.10
C GLU A 387 -0.63 -3.86 20.48
N ARG A 388 -0.99 -3.81 21.77
CA ARG A 388 -1.99 -2.86 22.28
C ARG A 388 -1.56 -1.41 22.08
N GLN A 389 -0.30 -1.09 22.38
CA GLN A 389 0.25 0.27 22.20
C GLN A 389 0.19 0.67 20.72
N MET A 390 0.56 -0.23 19.81
CA MET A 390 0.47 0.02 18.37
C MET A 390 -0.96 0.27 17.90
N LEU A 391 -1.92 -0.53 18.34
CA LEU A 391 -3.32 -0.32 17.99
C LEU A 391 -3.83 1.03 18.52
N ASN A 392 -3.37 1.48 19.69
CA ASN A 392 -3.72 2.81 20.21
C ASN A 392 -3.11 3.94 19.39
N GLU A 393 -1.86 3.80 18.95
CA GLU A 393 -1.22 4.78 18.04
C GLU A 393 -1.97 4.85 16.71
N TRP A 394 -2.27 3.70 16.09
CA TRP A 394 -3.04 3.67 14.84
C TRP A 394 -4.46 4.23 14.98
N GLU A 395 -5.10 4.06 16.13
CA GLU A 395 -6.42 4.67 16.38
C GLU A 395 -6.29 6.19 16.53
N SER A 396 -5.29 6.68 17.25
CA SER A 396 -5.01 8.12 17.40
C SER A 396 -4.67 8.79 16.07
N ASP A 397 -3.95 8.09 15.20
CA ASP A 397 -3.57 8.58 13.87
C ASP A 397 -4.72 8.44 12.84
N GLY A 398 -5.86 7.87 13.23
CA GLY A 398 -7.03 7.70 12.37
C GLY A 398 -6.93 6.54 11.36
N TYR A 399 -5.97 5.63 11.53
CA TYR A 399 -5.82 4.45 10.68
C TYR A 399 -6.82 3.35 10.99
N ILE A 400 -7.27 3.24 12.24
CA ILE A 400 -8.25 2.26 12.68
C ILE A 400 -9.32 2.92 13.56
N LYS A 401 -10.45 2.22 13.72
CA LYS A 401 -11.48 2.54 14.71
C LYS A 401 -11.99 1.26 15.33
N ARG A 402 -12.02 1.19 16.66
CA ARG A 402 -12.61 0.05 17.37
C ARG A 402 -14.12 0.19 17.45
N ILE A 403 -14.83 -0.87 17.08
CA ILE A 403 -16.31 -0.90 17.08
C ILE A 403 -16.90 -1.74 18.20
N ASP A 404 -16.04 -2.35 19.02
CA ASP A 404 -16.35 -3.22 20.15
C ASP A 404 -16.06 -2.59 21.51
N GLN A 405 -15.78 -1.29 21.54
CA GLN A 405 -15.52 -0.50 22.75
C GLN A 405 -16.74 0.25 23.27
#